data_AF-A0A974RUV2-F1
#
_entry.id   AF-A0A974RUV2-F1
#
_cell.length_a   1.000
_cell.length_b   1.000
_cell.length_c   1.000
_cell.angle_alpha   90.00
_cell.angle_beta   90.00
_cell.angle_gamma   90.00
#
_symmetry.space_group_name_H-M   'P 1'
#
loop_
_entity.id
_entity.type
_entity.pdbx_description
1 polymer ?
#
loop_
_entity_poly.entity_id
_entity_poly.type
_entity_poly.pdbx_seq_one_letter_code
_entity_poly.pdbx_strand_id
1 'polypeptide(L)'
;MSLMDVIKTVTAIQRQIEEQQALLDGFSRSNRDNMDTVRSWLTGSAQGRDQSMLAALERAERSLETAQGALGRARDASQHVTTL
;
A
#
# COMPACT_ATOMS: atom_id res chain seq x y z
N MET A 1 -6.58 21.31 -24.24
CA MET A 1 -5.86 21.36 -22.95
C MET A 1 -4.62 22.20 -23.13
N SER A 2 -4.37 23.16 -22.25
CA SER A 2 -3.12 23.93 -22.25
C SER A 2 -2.03 23.18 -21.46
N LEU A 3 -0.76 23.54 -21.69
CA LEU A 3 0.37 23.03 -20.89
C LEU A 3 0.16 23.30 -19.39
N MET A 4 -0.42 24.46 -19.05
CA MET A 4 -0.75 24.84 -17.68
C MET A 4 -1.78 23.89 -17.04
N ASP A 5 -2.77 23.43 -17.82
CA ASP A 5 -3.77 22.47 -17.34
C ASP A 5 -3.12 21.10 -17.09
N VAL A 6 -2.22 20.67 -17.98
CA VAL A 6 -1.46 19.42 -17.82
C VAL A 6 -0.61 19.44 -16.56
N ILE A 7 0.14 20.52 -16.32
CA ILE A 7 0.96 20.68 -15.11
C ILE A 7 0.09 20.58 -13.85
N LYS A 8 -1.05 21.30 -13.80
CA LYS A 8 -1.97 21.25 -12.66
C LYS A 8 -2.51 19.83 -12.42
N THR A 9 -2.89 19.11 -13.47
CA THR A 9 -3.37 17.74 -13.36
C THR A 9 -2.27 16.81 -12.82
N VAL A 10 -1.03 16.94 -13.32
CA VAL A 10 0.09 16.12 -12.85
C VAL A 10 0.43 16.41 -11.38
N THR A 11 0.41 17.68 -10.96
CA THR A 11 0.61 18.04 -9.54
C THR A 11 -0.50 17.48 -8.64
N ALA A 12 -1.74 17.45 -9.11
CA ALA A 12 -2.84 16.83 -8.37
C ALA A 12 -2.65 15.30 -8.24
N ILE A 13 -2.20 14.64 -9.31
CA ILE A 13 -1.88 13.21 -9.31
C ILE A 13 -0.73 12.90 -8.34
N GLN A 14 0.32 13.73 -8.33
CA GLN A 14 1.45 13.58 -7.38
C GLN A 14 0.96 13.58 -5.93
N ARG A 15 0.11 14.56 -5.58
CA ARG A 15 -0.48 14.64 -4.23
C ARG A 15 -1.33 13.42 -3.90
N GLN A 16 -2.15 12.93 -4.83
CA GLN A 16 -2.95 11.72 -4.62
C GLN A 16 -2.08 10.48 -4.42
N ILE A 17 -0.94 10.38 -5.11
CA ILE A 17 0.01 9.28 -4.93
C ILE A 17 0.62 9.32 -3.52
N GLU A 18 1.01 10.50 -3.03
CA GLU A 18 1.54 10.67 -1.67
C GLU A 18 0.50 10.30 -0.60
N GLU A 19 -0.75 10.75 -0.77
CA GLU A 19 -1.85 10.40 0.13
C GLU A 19 -2.11 8.88 0.13
N GLN A 20 -2.10 8.23 -1.04
CA GLN A 20 -2.27 6.78 -1.13
C GLN A 20 -1.09 6.00 -0.53
N GLN A 21 0.14 6.49 -0.66
CA GLN A 21 1.32 5.89 0.00
C GLN A 21 1.17 5.92 1.52
N ALA A 22 0.77 7.05 2.10
CA ALA A 22 0.56 7.17 3.54
C ALA A 22 -0.53 6.20 4.06
N LEU A 23 -1.62 6.04 3.31
CA LEU A 23 -2.68 5.09 3.65
C LEU A 23 -2.20 3.63 3.60
N LEU A 24 -1.44 3.25 2.57
CA LEU A 24 -0.86 1.91 2.46
C LEU A 24 0.14 1.62 3.59
N ASP A 25 0.96 2.60 3.97
CA ASP A 25 1.91 2.45 5.08
C ASP A 25 1.19 2.27 6.42
N GLY A 26 0.07 2.95 6.62
CA GLY A 26 -0.79 2.76 7.79
C GLY A 26 -1.37 1.34 7.83
N PHE A 27 -2.00 0.92 6.74
CA PHE A 27 -2.61 -0.40 6.66
C PHE A 27 -1.59 -1.54 6.74
N SER A 28 -0.40 -1.40 6.15
CA SER A 28 0.70 -2.37 6.23
C SER A 28 1.16 -2.59 7.67
N ARG A 29 1.32 -1.51 8.46
CA ARG A 29 1.64 -1.59 9.88
C ARG A 29 0.56 -2.34 10.66
N SER A 30 -0.71 -1.95 10.52
CA SER A 30 -1.81 -2.64 11.19
C SER A 30 -1.93 -4.11 10.77
N ASN A 31 -1.64 -4.44 9.51
CA ASN A 31 -1.67 -5.81 9.03
C ASN A 31 -0.54 -6.66 9.66
N ARG A 32 0.66 -6.10 9.85
CA ARG A 32 1.75 -6.77 10.57
C ARG A 32 1.41 -7.00 12.05
N ASP A 33 0.86 -6.00 12.73
CA ASP A 33 0.45 -6.13 14.13
C ASP A 33 -0.62 -7.23 14.31
N ASN A 34 -1.56 -7.32 13.36
CA ASN A 34 -2.56 -8.38 13.34
C ASN A 34 -1.93 -9.76 13.12
N MET A 35 -0.94 -9.89 12.23
CA MET A 35 -0.24 -11.16 12.01
C MET A 35 0.50 -11.62 13.26
N ASP A 36 1.18 -10.71 13.94
CA ASP A 36 1.90 -11.02 15.17
C ASP A 36 0.93 -11.45 16.29
N THR A 37 -0.23 -10.79 16.40
CA THR A 37 -1.30 -11.18 17.32
C THR A 37 -1.82 -12.58 17.02
N VAL A 38 -2.16 -12.87 15.76
CA VAL A 38 -2.65 -14.20 15.35
C VAL A 38 -1.59 -15.27 15.57
N ARG A 39 -0.31 -14.96 15.29
CA ARG A 39 0.81 -15.87 15.52
C ARG A 39 1.00 -16.18 17.02
N SER A 40 0.83 -15.17 17.89
CA SER A 40 0.86 -15.36 19.34
C SER A 40 -0.29 -16.23 19.86
N TRP A 41 -1.46 -16.20 19.22
CA TRP A 41 -2.58 -17.07 19.59
C TRP A 41 -2.41 -18.50 19.07
N LEU A 42 -1.80 -18.65 17.89
CA LEU A 42 -1.45 -19.96 17.30
C LEU A 42 -0.47 -20.76 18.15
N THR A 43 0.44 -20.10 18.89
CA THR A 43 1.34 -20.80 19.83
C THR A 43 0.62 -21.48 21.01
N GLY A 44 -0.69 -21.24 21.20
CA GLY A 44 -1.51 -21.89 22.23
C GLY A 44 -2.79 -22.58 21.74
N SER A 45 -3.16 -22.46 20.45
CA SER A 45 -4.43 -22.95 19.89
C SER A 45 -4.22 -23.66 18.56
N ALA A 46 -4.57 -24.94 18.51
CA ALA A 46 -4.56 -25.76 17.29
C ALA A 46 -5.87 -25.63 16.50
N GLN A 47 -6.37 -24.41 16.25
CA GLN A 47 -7.58 -24.19 15.47
C GLN A 47 -7.25 -23.68 14.05
N GLY A 48 -7.69 -24.40 13.02
CA GLY A 48 -7.47 -24.05 11.60
C GLY A 48 -8.03 -22.69 11.16
N ARG A 49 -8.85 -22.04 12.01
CA ARG A 49 -9.37 -20.69 11.79
C ARG A 49 -8.26 -19.63 11.95
N ASP A 50 -7.35 -19.81 12.90
CA ASP A 50 -6.23 -18.90 13.13
C ASP A 50 -5.18 -19.00 12.02
N GLN A 51 -4.94 -20.22 11.52
CA GLN A 51 -4.09 -20.45 10.34
C GLN A 51 -4.67 -19.82 9.07
N SER A 52 -5.99 -19.92 8.88
CA SER A 52 -6.68 -19.29 7.75
C SER A 52 -6.63 -17.76 7.83
N MET A 53 -6.71 -17.20 9.05
CA MET A 53 -6.56 -15.76 9.30
C MET A 53 -5.13 -15.30 8.99
N LEU A 54 -4.11 -16.03 9.44
CA LEU A 54 -2.71 -15.73 9.13
C LEU A 54 -2.46 -15.72 7.62
N ALA A 55 -2.95 -16.74 6.90
CA ALA A 55 -2.82 -16.81 5.44
C ALA A 55 -3.53 -15.65 4.71
N ALA A 56 -4.67 -15.18 5.24
CA ALA A 56 -5.37 -14.02 4.69
C ALA A 56 -4.57 -12.73 4.92
N LEU A 57 -3.97 -12.55 6.10
CA LEU A 57 -3.13 -11.39 6.43
C LEU A 57 -1.83 -11.38 5.61
N GLU A 58 -1.19 -12.53 5.38
CA GLU A 58 -0.01 -12.65 4.50
C GLU A 58 -0.35 -12.33 3.04
N ARG A 59 -1.58 -12.66 2.59
CA ARG A 59 -2.04 -12.29 1.24
C ARG A 59 -2.31 -10.79 1.15
N ALA A 60 -2.86 -10.19 2.21
CA ALA A 60 -3.04 -8.76 2.31
C ALA A 60 -1.68 -8.03 2.25
N GLU A 61 -0.67 -8.47 3.00
CA GLU A 61 0.68 -7.87 2.98
C GLU A 61 1.27 -7.85 1.56
N ARG A 62 1.27 -8.98 0.85
CA ARG A 62 1.75 -9.06 -0.54
C ARG A 62 1.00 -8.14 -1.50
N SER A 63 -0.30 -7.96 -1.29
CA SER A 63 -1.13 -7.06 -2.10
C SER A 63 -0.75 -5.59 -1.85
N LEU A 64 -0.41 -5.24 -0.61
CA LEU A 64 0.05 -3.90 -0.25
C LEU A 64 1.43 -3.58 -0.83
N GLU A 65 2.37 -4.53 -0.75
CA GLU A 65 3.70 -4.36 -1.35
C GLU A 65 3.60 -4.12 -2.86
N THR A 66 2.72 -4.85 -3.53
CA THR A 66 2.42 -4.66 -4.95
C THR A 66 1.85 -3.27 -5.23
N ALA A 67 0.91 -2.80 -4.39
CA ALA A 67 0.31 -1.48 -4.51
C ALA A 67 1.32 -0.35 -4.25
N GLN A 68 2.17 -0.48 -3.22
CA GLN A 68 3.27 0.45 -2.93
C GLN A 68 4.24 0.54 -4.12
N GLY A 69 4.62 -0.60 -4.71
CA GLY A 69 5.47 -0.62 -5.90
C GLY A 69 4.83 0.04 -7.12
N ALA A 70 3.52 -0.11 -7.32
CA ALA A 70 2.79 0.57 -8.39
C ALA A 70 2.73 2.09 -8.18
N LEU A 71 2.49 2.54 -6.93
CA LEU A 71 2.50 3.97 -6.59
C LEU A 71 3.88 4.60 -6.74
N GLY A 72 4.95 3.88 -6.38
CA GLY A 72 6.32 4.34 -6.63
C GLY A 72 6.56 4.61 -8.12
N ARG A 73 6.21 3.66 -8.99
CA ARG A 73 6.32 3.85 -10.45
C ARG A 73 5.46 5.01 -10.98
N ALA A 74 4.24 5.17 -10.45
CA ALA A 74 3.37 6.27 -10.82
C ALA A 74 3.97 7.64 -10.41
N ARG A 75 4.60 7.71 -9.24
CA ARG A 75 5.31 8.90 -8.77
C ARG A 75 6.44 9.27 -9.71
N ASP A 76 7.31 8.31 -10.03
CA ASP A 76 8.47 8.53 -10.90
C ASP A 76 8.03 9.02 -12.29
N ALA A 77 7.01 8.38 -12.87
CA ALA A 77 6.43 8.80 -14.15
C ALA A 77 5.85 10.22 -14.10
N SER A 78 5.14 10.58 -13.02
CA SER A 78 4.56 11.92 -12.87
C SER A 78 5.62 13.02 -12.72
N GLN A 79 6.76 12.72 -12.08
CA GLN A 79 7.88 13.67 -11.94
C GLN A 79 8.56 13.93 -13.30
N HIS A 80 8.69 12.90 -14.13
CA HIS A 80 9.29 13.06 -15.46
C HIS A 80 8.47 14.01 -16.35
N VAL A 81 7.13 13.96 -16.27
CA VAL A 81 6.24 14.82 -17.06
C VAL A 81 6.30 16.30 -16.63
N THR A 82 6.62 16.58 -15.38
CA THR A 82 6.69 17.96 -14.83
C THR A 82 8.07 18.61 -14.98
N THR A 83 9.08 17.86 -15.44
CA THR A 83 10.46 18.35 -15.65
C THR A 83 10.83 18.53 -17.14
N LEU A 84 9.88 18.30 -18.05
CA LEU A 84 9.98 18.59 -19.50
C LEU A 84 9.57 20.04 -19.80
#